data_AF-A0A9P6LX82-F1
#
_entry.id   AF-A0A9P6LX82-F1
#
_cell.length_a   1.000
_cell.length_b   1.000
_cell.length_c   1.000
_cell.angle_alpha   90.00
_cell.angle_beta   90.00
_cell.angle_gamma   90.00
#
_symmetry.space_group_name_H-M   'P 1'
#
loop_
_entity.id
_entity.type
_entity.pdbx_description
1 polymer ?
#
loop_
_entity_poly.entity_id
_entity_poly.type
_entity_poly.pdbx_seq_one_letter_code
_entity_poly.pdbx_strand_id
1 'polypeptide(L)'
;MRLTTALVTIASAVLMACTSQVEAEPMVGGYLLLNPTNGPAKLKALADNAAKIPINRLFLSFARPGMVYVPGSNTLEHVGLNYANTADFGFADLKAKVATLQANGVEVFLSVGGWNYGCFPYLYTYYSVGGYGTTTPNYYKIIQNGGGSLAGCTEANMWCYTCEPKSENTVLADFDIFPEPSNSSTWQAAQKYVTATAGGGAPVFHPEIIPGRQWTDPVTKMSNLVPGSDYFLKQNRDPYQDLVYLGKDLGLAGVDVDYEEMWHADYYKAGASTGPWTSYQTVYKYATIMRDVQINIQAIQPSMKLGTAASAAGGLSTNWWGGNLKNIWYFTYKWYPDLYNFVAKGANSGGVNVMTYDLSKNQQYHECPDANTCSLSQQVNYYMKSYADNGMTANVGYEIGIPAYPASDHDPTNQLPLIQSELTSILTAQGAKGGFFWELYKPAGNTANVDVTSAAQQICKAALGATTPRCSGVYNSGDKVSYQGRQYTCQWWSQNNVPTAGGPWTDNGACSGGPTPTPGAGSCAGVSPYSSSTAYNGGAKVTYGGFIYTAQWWTQGETPGSAAAWVKGAACSATLRRRLYN
;
A
#
# COMPACT_ATOMS: atom_id res chain seq x y z
N MET A 1 -48.42 -38.25 42.47
CA MET A 1 -48.36 -38.98 41.19
C MET A 1 -49.02 -38.12 40.13
N ARG A 2 -48.29 -37.76 39.06
CA ARG A 2 -48.78 -37.24 37.75
C ARG A 2 -49.39 -35.81 37.77
N LEU A 3 -48.79 -34.87 37.01
CA LEU A 3 -49.15 -34.46 35.63
C LEU A 3 -50.60 -33.93 35.58
N THR A 4 -50.95 -32.75 35.07
CA THR A 4 -50.63 -32.10 33.77
C THR A 4 -51.46 -30.78 33.74
N THR A 5 -50.90 -29.63 33.37
CA THR A 5 -51.13 -28.93 32.06
C THR A 5 -52.54 -28.31 31.93
N ALA A 6 -52.82 -27.09 31.46
CA ALA A 6 -52.14 -25.83 31.12
C ALA A 6 -53.20 -24.98 30.37
N LEU A 7 -52.86 -23.72 30.08
CA LEU A 7 -53.30 -22.92 28.92
C LEU A 7 -54.75 -22.35 29.00
N VAL A 8 -55.05 -21.08 28.67
CA VAL A 8 -54.40 -20.12 27.76
C VAL A 8 -54.69 -18.69 28.21
N THR A 9 -53.68 -17.83 28.24
CA THR A 9 -53.87 -16.41 27.88
C THR A 9 -52.74 -16.00 26.94
N ILE A 10 -53.16 -15.51 25.77
CA ILE A 10 -52.34 -15.10 24.65
C ILE A 10 -51.68 -13.76 25.00
N ALA A 11 -50.34 -13.72 24.96
CA ALA A 11 -49.59 -12.47 24.83
C ALA A 11 -48.60 -12.63 23.69
N SER A 12 -48.90 -11.95 22.58
CA SER A 12 -48.03 -11.80 21.43
C SER A 12 -46.75 -11.08 21.84
N ALA A 13 -45.65 -11.82 22.00
CA ALA A 13 -44.32 -11.24 22.09
C ALA A 13 -43.79 -11.03 20.67
N VAL A 14 -43.75 -9.77 20.25
CA VAL A 14 -42.96 -9.30 19.11
C VAL A 14 -41.51 -9.70 19.37
N LEU A 15 -41.00 -10.65 18.59
CA LEU A 15 -39.56 -10.90 18.50
C LEU A 15 -38.93 -9.68 17.81
N MET A 16 -38.51 -8.69 18.60
CA MET A 16 -37.45 -7.79 18.16
C MET A 16 -36.18 -8.63 18.10
N ALA A 17 -35.83 -9.08 16.90
CA ALA A 17 -34.47 -9.48 16.61
C ALA A 17 -33.59 -8.23 16.81
N CYS A 18 -32.96 -8.11 17.97
CA CYS A 18 -31.76 -7.30 18.11
C CYS A 18 -30.71 -7.92 17.18
N THR A 19 -30.68 -7.49 15.92
CA THR A 19 -29.47 -7.60 15.12
C THR A 19 -28.47 -6.68 15.79
N SER A 20 -27.64 -7.24 16.68
CA SER A 20 -26.40 -6.58 17.08
C SER A 20 -25.63 -6.32 15.80
N GLN A 21 -25.65 -5.09 15.30
CA GLN A 21 -24.67 -4.66 14.33
C GLN A 21 -23.34 -4.81 15.06
N VAL A 22 -22.59 -5.86 14.73
CA VAL A 22 -21.20 -5.99 15.17
C VAL A 22 -20.51 -4.81 14.51
N GLU A 23 -20.32 -3.73 15.28
CA GLU A 23 -19.48 -2.62 14.85
C GLU A 23 -18.10 -3.20 14.51
N ALA A 24 -17.46 -2.68 13.46
CA ALA A 24 -16.15 -3.16 13.08
C ALA A 24 -15.19 -2.96 14.26
N GLU A 25 -14.48 -4.02 14.66
CA GLU A 25 -13.46 -3.96 15.71
C GLU A 25 -12.47 -2.81 15.41
N PRO A 26 -12.11 -1.97 16.40
CA PRO A 26 -11.19 -0.87 16.17
C PRO A 26 -9.88 -1.37 15.58
N MET A 27 -9.43 -0.71 14.51
CA MET A 27 -8.28 -1.14 13.73
C MET A 27 -7.14 -0.12 13.85
N VAL A 28 -5.92 -0.63 14.03
CA VAL A 28 -4.68 0.14 14.06
C VAL A 28 -3.73 -0.54 13.10
N GLY A 29 -3.67 -0.01 11.88
CA GLY A 29 -2.95 -0.59 10.76
C GLY A 29 -1.63 0.11 10.46
N GLY A 30 -0.64 -0.62 10.00
CA GLY A 30 0.54 -0.04 9.36
C GLY A 30 0.79 -0.69 8.00
N TYR A 31 1.03 0.13 6.98
CA TYR A 31 1.54 -0.38 5.71
C TYR A 31 3.05 -0.60 5.82
N LEU A 32 3.53 -1.72 5.27
CA LEU A 32 4.94 -2.06 5.19
C LEU A 32 5.33 -2.23 3.72
N LEU A 33 6.08 -1.27 3.18
CA LEU A 33 6.71 -1.41 1.87
C LEU A 33 7.83 -2.46 1.92
N LEU A 34 7.60 -3.55 1.18
CA LEU A 34 8.52 -4.66 1.00
C LEU A 34 9.45 -4.41 -0.19
N ASN A 35 10.69 -4.86 -0.03
CA ASN A 35 11.71 -4.88 -1.07
C ASN A 35 12.75 -5.94 -0.67
N PRO A 36 13.58 -6.43 -1.61
CA PRO A 36 14.44 -7.57 -1.34
C PRO A 36 15.66 -7.22 -0.49
N THR A 37 15.92 -5.92 -0.30
CA THR A 37 17.08 -5.41 0.42
C THR A 37 16.85 -5.40 1.93
N ASN A 38 15.70 -4.90 2.38
CA ASN A 38 15.41 -4.75 3.82
C ASN A 38 14.03 -5.25 4.25
N GLY A 39 13.14 -5.63 3.31
CA GLY A 39 11.80 -6.15 3.60
C GLY A 39 11.81 -7.34 4.57
N PRO A 40 12.62 -8.38 4.35
CA PRO A 40 12.67 -9.54 5.25
C PRO A 40 13.13 -9.18 6.66
N ALA A 41 14.10 -8.28 6.79
CA ALA A 41 14.59 -7.83 8.09
C ALA A 41 13.53 -7.00 8.84
N LYS A 42 12.83 -6.10 8.13
CA LYS A 42 11.71 -5.31 8.69
C LYS A 42 10.58 -6.23 9.15
N LEU A 43 10.12 -7.16 8.30
CA LEU A 43 9.03 -8.07 8.65
C LEU A 43 9.40 -9.00 9.81
N LYS A 44 10.64 -9.53 9.82
CA LYS A 44 11.16 -10.31 10.95
C LYS A 44 11.10 -9.51 12.25
N ALA A 45 11.53 -8.24 12.24
CA ALA A 45 11.48 -7.40 13.42
C ALA A 45 10.05 -7.17 13.93
N LEU A 46 9.06 -7.01 13.05
CA LEU A 46 7.65 -6.94 13.46
C LEU A 46 7.17 -8.26 14.07
N ALA A 47 7.46 -9.39 13.43
CA ALA A 47 7.03 -10.71 13.88
C ALA A 47 7.64 -11.09 15.23
N ASP A 48 8.94 -10.83 15.43
CA ASP A 48 9.63 -11.12 16.69
C ASP A 48 9.09 -10.27 17.86
N ASN A 49 8.44 -9.13 17.57
CA ASN A 49 7.86 -8.22 18.55
C ASN A 49 6.33 -8.19 18.51
N ALA A 50 5.67 -9.14 17.84
CA ALA A 50 4.26 -9.06 17.46
C ALA A 50 3.30 -8.80 18.63
N ALA A 51 3.59 -9.33 19.82
CA ALA A 51 2.77 -9.12 21.02
C ALA A 51 2.79 -7.67 21.54
N LYS A 52 3.81 -6.88 21.18
CA LYS A 52 4.09 -5.55 21.77
C LYS A 52 4.09 -4.41 20.77
N ILE A 53 4.04 -4.68 19.47
CA ILE A 53 3.89 -3.62 18.49
C ILE A 53 2.52 -2.96 18.62
N PRO A 54 2.43 -1.61 18.57
CA PRO A 54 1.19 -0.86 18.77
C PRO A 54 0.29 -0.85 17.52
N ILE A 55 0.18 -1.98 16.82
CA ILE A 55 -0.70 -2.18 15.65
C ILE A 55 -1.37 -3.54 15.73
N ASN A 56 -2.66 -3.64 15.42
CA ASN A 56 -3.39 -4.93 15.30
C ASN A 56 -3.63 -5.35 13.84
N ARG A 57 -3.13 -4.58 12.88
CA ARG A 57 -3.14 -4.95 11.46
C ARG A 57 -1.86 -4.52 10.75
N LEU A 58 -1.41 -5.34 9.82
CA LEU A 58 -0.27 -5.10 8.94
C LEU A 58 -0.69 -5.28 7.48
N PHE A 59 -0.39 -4.30 6.62
CA PHE A 59 -0.60 -4.39 5.18
C PHE A 59 0.76 -4.57 4.49
N LEU A 60 1.00 -5.74 3.92
CA LEU A 60 2.20 -6.06 3.15
C LEU A 60 2.06 -5.46 1.76
N SER A 61 2.98 -4.55 1.41
CA SER A 61 2.82 -3.67 0.25
C SER A 61 4.06 -3.74 -0.67
N PHE A 62 3.95 -3.86 -1.98
CA PHE A 62 2.75 -4.12 -2.79
C PHE A 62 2.98 -5.29 -3.73
N ALA A 63 1.95 -6.13 -3.89
CA ALA A 63 1.86 -7.03 -5.03
C ALA A 63 1.45 -6.24 -6.29
N ARG A 64 1.80 -6.75 -7.46
CA ARG A 64 1.43 -6.13 -8.74
C ARG A 64 -0.03 -6.43 -9.13
N PRO A 65 -0.77 -5.48 -9.71
CA PRO A 65 -2.14 -5.72 -10.18
C PRO A 65 -2.26 -6.84 -11.21
N GLY A 66 -1.25 -6.99 -12.09
CA GLY A 66 -1.15 -8.10 -13.05
C GLY A 66 -0.48 -9.37 -12.52
N MET A 67 -0.42 -9.56 -11.19
CA MET A 67 0.27 -10.70 -10.57
C MET A 67 -0.24 -12.05 -11.06
N VAL A 68 0.66 -13.04 -11.06
CA VAL A 68 0.33 -14.45 -11.27
C VAL A 68 0.76 -15.26 -10.06
N TYR A 69 -0.18 -16.05 -9.54
CA TYR A 69 0.07 -17.06 -8.52
C TYR A 69 -0.65 -18.35 -8.87
N VAL A 70 0.11 -19.44 -9.02
CA VAL A 70 -0.47 -20.78 -9.18
C VAL A 70 -0.74 -21.36 -7.79
N PRO A 71 -1.98 -21.78 -7.47
CA PRO A 71 -2.32 -22.33 -6.16
C PRO A 71 -1.44 -23.51 -5.79
N GLY A 72 -0.93 -23.52 -4.56
CA GLY A 72 -0.02 -24.56 -4.06
C GLY A 72 1.41 -24.49 -4.61
N SER A 73 1.74 -23.52 -5.46
CA SER A 73 3.11 -23.37 -6.02
C SER A 73 4.14 -22.97 -4.95
N ASN A 74 3.71 -22.35 -3.86
CA ASN A 74 4.56 -21.91 -2.75
C ASN A 74 5.76 -21.05 -3.20
N THR A 75 5.57 -20.18 -4.19
CA THR A 75 6.59 -19.23 -4.68
C THR A 75 5.97 -17.86 -4.93
N LEU A 76 6.75 -16.79 -4.77
CA LEU A 76 6.34 -15.40 -5.04
C LEU A 76 6.86 -14.84 -6.38
N GLU A 77 7.46 -15.69 -7.23
CA GLU A 77 8.19 -15.29 -8.46
C GLU A 77 7.46 -14.27 -9.34
N HIS A 78 6.16 -14.47 -9.59
CA HIS A 78 5.36 -13.62 -10.47
C HIS A 78 4.32 -12.76 -9.74
N VAL A 79 4.49 -12.61 -8.43
CA VAL A 79 3.61 -11.76 -7.59
C VAL A 79 4.00 -10.29 -7.69
N GLY A 80 5.29 -10.02 -7.95
CA GLY A 80 5.81 -8.64 -8.00
C GLY A 80 5.98 -7.98 -6.63
N LEU A 81 5.86 -8.75 -5.53
CA LEU A 81 6.07 -8.27 -4.16
C LEU A 81 7.53 -7.95 -3.86
N ASN A 82 8.46 -8.52 -4.63
CA ASN A 82 9.91 -8.35 -4.49
C ASN A 82 10.41 -8.53 -3.04
N TYR A 83 9.88 -9.53 -2.33
CA TYR A 83 10.14 -9.70 -0.90
C TYR A 83 11.55 -10.21 -0.59
N ALA A 84 12.02 -11.26 -1.27
CA ALA A 84 13.33 -11.82 -1.04
C ALA A 84 13.92 -12.45 -2.32
N ASN A 85 15.25 -12.47 -2.40
CA ASN A 85 15.99 -13.12 -3.49
C ASN A 85 16.38 -14.55 -3.12
N THR A 86 15.39 -15.40 -2.81
CA THR A 86 15.54 -16.84 -2.52
C THR A 86 14.91 -17.68 -3.63
N ALA A 87 15.11 -19.01 -3.62
CA ALA A 87 14.58 -19.89 -4.66
C ALA A 87 13.04 -19.89 -4.76
N ASP A 88 12.34 -19.66 -3.65
CA ASP A 88 10.89 -19.51 -3.54
C ASP A 88 10.44 -18.04 -3.48
N PHE A 89 11.36 -17.10 -3.74
CA PHE A 89 11.16 -15.66 -3.68
C PHE A 89 10.64 -15.17 -2.30
N GLY A 90 10.89 -15.96 -1.26
CA GLY A 90 10.60 -15.65 0.14
C GLY A 90 9.23 -16.12 0.61
N PHE A 91 8.52 -16.95 -0.15
CA PHE A 91 7.21 -17.48 0.22
C PHE A 91 7.21 -18.15 1.61
N ALA A 92 8.14 -19.06 1.86
CA ALA A 92 8.18 -19.82 3.10
C ALA A 92 8.46 -18.93 4.32
N ASP A 93 9.38 -17.98 4.20
CA ASP A 93 9.68 -17.02 5.26
C ASP A 93 8.49 -16.09 5.52
N LEU A 94 7.88 -15.54 4.46
CA LEU A 94 6.71 -14.68 4.55
C LEU A 94 5.56 -15.40 5.28
N LYS A 95 5.24 -16.63 4.87
CA LYS A 95 4.22 -17.47 5.49
C LYS A 95 4.49 -17.72 6.98
N ALA A 96 5.74 -17.99 7.35
CA ALA A 96 6.11 -18.18 8.75
C ALA A 96 5.91 -16.89 9.58
N LYS A 97 6.27 -15.72 9.04
CA LYS A 97 6.09 -14.44 9.74
C LYS A 97 4.62 -14.03 9.85
N VAL A 98 3.82 -14.28 8.82
CA VAL A 98 2.36 -14.13 8.84
C VAL A 98 1.76 -14.94 9.99
N ALA A 99 2.13 -16.23 10.10
CA ALA A 99 1.63 -17.10 11.16
C ALA A 99 1.98 -16.56 12.57
N THR A 100 3.23 -16.13 12.78
CA THR A 100 3.66 -15.53 14.06
C THR A 100 2.89 -14.26 14.40
N LEU A 101 2.72 -13.35 13.43
CA LEU A 101 1.99 -12.09 13.63
C LEU A 101 0.53 -12.34 14.02
N GLN A 102 -0.15 -13.21 13.28
CA GLN A 102 -1.57 -13.50 13.53
C GLN A 102 -1.78 -14.24 14.85
N ALA A 103 -0.88 -15.17 15.21
CA ALA A 103 -0.90 -15.83 16.52
C ALA A 103 -0.76 -14.85 17.70
N ASN A 104 -0.25 -13.64 17.45
CA ASN A 104 -0.06 -12.58 18.44
C ASN A 104 -1.02 -11.39 18.22
N GLY A 105 -2.15 -11.62 17.54
CA GLY A 105 -3.22 -10.62 17.41
C GLY A 105 -2.94 -9.50 16.41
N VAL A 106 -2.09 -9.75 15.41
CA VAL A 106 -1.85 -8.84 14.28
C VAL A 106 -2.39 -9.48 13.01
N GLU A 107 -3.52 -8.98 12.50
CA GLU A 107 -4.05 -9.41 11.21
C GLU A 107 -3.09 -9.01 10.10
N VAL A 108 -2.80 -9.91 9.17
CA VAL A 108 -1.91 -9.61 8.04
C VAL A 108 -2.70 -9.63 6.74
N PHE A 109 -2.57 -8.54 6.00
CA PHE A 109 -3.18 -8.32 4.70
C PHE A 109 -2.08 -8.24 3.64
N LEU A 110 -2.37 -8.70 2.43
CA LEU A 110 -1.56 -8.41 1.24
C LEU A 110 -2.27 -7.32 0.45
N SER A 111 -1.58 -6.20 0.22
CA SER A 111 -2.06 -5.11 -0.60
C SER A 111 -1.55 -5.22 -2.04
N VAL A 112 -2.47 -5.05 -3.00
CA VAL A 112 -2.17 -5.00 -4.44
C VAL A 112 -2.38 -3.57 -4.95
N GLY A 113 -1.43 -3.04 -5.72
CA GLY A 113 -1.51 -1.69 -6.27
C GLY A 113 -0.58 -0.68 -5.60
N GLY A 114 -1.13 0.48 -5.22
CA GLY A 114 -0.39 1.66 -4.78
C GLY A 114 0.09 2.53 -5.96
N TRP A 115 0.56 3.75 -5.65
CA TRP A 115 0.87 4.82 -6.59
C TRP A 115 1.54 4.36 -7.90
N ASN A 116 2.68 3.68 -7.83
CA ASN A 116 3.41 3.24 -9.03
C ASN A 116 2.65 2.18 -9.83
N TYR A 117 1.92 1.29 -9.15
CA TYR A 117 1.11 0.28 -9.81
C TYR A 117 -0.31 0.77 -10.17
N GLY A 118 -0.60 2.04 -9.93
CA GLY A 118 -1.78 2.75 -10.42
C GLY A 118 -1.46 3.80 -11.50
N CYS A 119 -0.18 4.06 -11.79
CA CYS A 119 0.20 5.13 -12.72
C CYS A 119 0.55 4.58 -14.10
N PHE A 120 -0.20 4.98 -15.13
CA PHE A 120 0.24 4.90 -16.52
C PHE A 120 0.87 6.24 -16.90
N PRO A 121 2.22 6.35 -16.96
CA PRO A 121 2.86 7.66 -17.02
C PRO A 121 2.41 8.48 -18.24
N TYR A 122 2.17 7.85 -19.40
CA TYR A 122 1.68 8.55 -20.61
C TYR A 122 0.32 9.19 -20.40
N LEU A 123 -0.67 8.39 -19.99
CA LEU A 123 -2.04 8.87 -19.81
C LEU A 123 -2.13 9.88 -18.67
N TYR A 124 -1.38 9.66 -17.58
CA TYR A 124 -1.32 10.61 -16.48
C TYR A 124 -0.74 11.96 -16.93
N THR A 125 0.38 11.98 -17.65
CA THR A 125 0.95 13.22 -18.18
C THR A 125 -0.01 13.93 -19.13
N TYR A 126 -0.60 13.21 -20.08
CA TYR A 126 -1.41 13.83 -21.14
C TYR A 126 -2.78 14.28 -20.67
N TYR A 127 -3.42 13.54 -19.76
CA TYR A 127 -4.82 13.76 -19.39
C TYR A 127 -5.02 14.24 -17.96
N SER A 128 -4.18 13.81 -17.03
CA SER A 128 -4.25 14.24 -15.61
C SER A 128 -3.43 15.48 -15.31
N VAL A 129 -2.40 15.78 -16.12
CA VAL A 129 -1.59 16.98 -15.96
C VAL A 129 -1.76 17.94 -17.14
N GLY A 130 -1.34 17.53 -18.33
CA GLY A 130 -1.40 18.35 -19.53
C GLY A 130 -2.82 18.72 -19.96
N GLY A 131 -3.78 17.82 -19.78
CA GLY A 131 -5.19 18.03 -20.09
C GLY A 131 -5.83 19.17 -19.31
N TYR A 132 -5.26 19.54 -18.15
CA TYR A 132 -5.67 20.69 -17.35
C TYR A 132 -4.78 21.93 -17.57
N GLY A 133 -3.64 21.78 -18.25
CA GLY A 133 -2.73 22.89 -18.50
C GLY A 133 -2.20 23.53 -17.21
N THR A 134 -2.00 24.84 -17.21
CA THR A 134 -1.46 25.57 -16.05
C THR A 134 -2.42 25.68 -14.87
N THR A 135 -3.62 25.09 -14.95
CA THR A 135 -4.58 25.09 -13.83
C THR A 135 -4.38 23.93 -12.87
N THR A 136 -3.48 22.98 -13.16
CA THR A 136 -3.08 21.93 -12.22
C THR A 136 -1.74 22.26 -11.55
N PRO A 137 -1.58 21.94 -10.25
CA PRO A 137 -0.35 22.17 -9.51
C PRO A 137 0.85 21.42 -10.08
N ASN A 138 0.64 20.34 -10.83
CA ASN A 138 1.71 19.51 -11.39
C ASN A 138 2.20 19.94 -12.79
N TYR A 139 1.62 20.99 -13.40
CA TYR A 139 2.02 21.41 -14.76
C TYR A 139 3.47 21.88 -14.86
N TYR A 140 4.07 22.31 -13.75
CA TYR A 140 5.49 22.69 -13.70
C TYR A 140 6.41 21.57 -14.19
N LYS A 141 6.04 20.30 -14.01
CA LYS A 141 6.81 19.14 -14.48
C LYS A 141 6.90 19.11 -16.01
N ILE A 142 5.83 19.49 -16.72
CA ILE A 142 5.82 19.62 -18.18
C ILE A 142 6.69 20.81 -18.63
N ILE A 143 6.65 21.93 -17.89
CA ILE A 143 7.52 23.09 -18.15
C ILE A 143 8.99 22.68 -18.01
N GLN A 144 9.34 22.07 -16.89
CA GLN A 144 10.71 21.71 -16.54
C GLN A 144 11.29 20.62 -17.45
N ASN A 145 10.52 19.55 -17.69
CA ASN A 145 11.05 18.34 -18.30
C ASN A 145 10.64 18.17 -19.78
N GLY A 146 9.61 18.88 -20.23
CA GLY A 146 9.08 18.83 -21.60
C GLY A 146 9.16 20.15 -22.35
N GLY A 147 9.86 21.16 -21.81
CA GLY A 147 9.96 22.48 -22.43
C GLY A 147 8.62 23.21 -22.54
N GLY A 148 7.68 22.91 -21.65
CA GLY A 148 6.33 23.51 -21.65
C GLY A 148 5.37 22.92 -22.67
N SER A 149 5.75 21.82 -23.33
CA SER A 149 4.94 21.16 -24.35
C SER A 149 4.80 19.66 -24.05
N LEU A 150 3.59 19.14 -24.25
CA LEU A 150 3.34 17.69 -24.19
C LEU A 150 4.18 16.90 -25.18
N ALA A 151 4.51 17.48 -26.33
CA ALA A 151 5.39 16.85 -27.31
C ALA A 151 6.83 16.64 -26.79
N GLY A 152 7.27 17.44 -25.80
CA GLY A 152 8.56 17.26 -25.13
C GLY A 152 8.52 16.22 -24.02
N CYS A 153 7.33 15.76 -23.59
CA CYS A 153 7.19 14.65 -22.67
C CYS A 153 7.19 13.35 -23.47
N THR A 154 8.18 12.49 -23.24
CA THR A 154 8.41 11.24 -23.96
C THR A 154 8.77 10.11 -23.00
N GLU A 155 8.77 8.86 -23.44
CA GLU A 155 9.21 7.75 -22.58
C GLU A 155 10.65 7.95 -22.06
N ALA A 156 11.53 8.58 -22.85
CA ALA A 156 12.92 8.85 -22.46
C ALA A 156 13.07 9.76 -21.22
N ASN A 157 12.05 10.56 -20.90
CA ASN A 157 11.97 11.34 -19.67
C ASN A 157 10.80 10.90 -18.77
N MET A 158 10.35 9.65 -18.90
CA MET A 158 9.25 9.05 -18.13
C MET A 158 7.97 9.90 -18.19
N TRP A 159 7.71 10.44 -19.39
CA TRP A 159 6.73 11.49 -19.73
C TRP A 159 6.74 12.65 -18.73
N CYS A 160 7.89 13.32 -18.63
CA CYS A 160 8.11 14.47 -17.77
C CYS A 160 8.06 14.19 -16.26
N TYR A 161 8.27 12.94 -15.83
CA TYR A 161 8.35 12.57 -14.41
C TYR A 161 7.08 12.93 -13.62
N THR A 162 5.91 12.84 -14.27
CA THR A 162 4.64 13.22 -13.64
C THR A 162 4.19 12.24 -12.58
N CYS A 163 4.36 10.93 -12.80
CA CYS A 163 4.10 9.91 -11.77
C CYS A 163 5.12 10.01 -10.63
N GLU A 164 6.40 9.89 -10.93
CA GLU A 164 7.47 9.91 -9.93
C GLU A 164 8.54 10.93 -10.31
N PRO A 165 9.11 11.66 -9.34
CA PRO A 165 10.19 12.61 -9.62
C PRO A 165 11.45 11.85 -10.08
N LYS A 166 12.31 12.57 -10.81
CA LYS A 166 13.57 12.01 -11.33
C LYS A 166 14.47 11.40 -10.24
N SER A 167 14.36 11.87 -8.99
CA SER A 167 15.12 11.36 -7.84
C SER A 167 14.87 9.89 -7.54
N GLU A 168 13.67 9.38 -7.83
CA GLU A 168 13.31 7.98 -7.58
C GLU A 168 13.94 7.02 -8.61
N ASN A 169 14.50 7.55 -9.71
CA ASN A 169 15.13 6.78 -10.79
C ASN A 169 14.24 5.69 -11.39
N THR A 170 12.91 5.89 -11.37
CA THR A 170 11.96 4.93 -11.92
C THR A 170 12.06 4.81 -13.44
N VAL A 171 11.87 3.60 -13.94
CA VAL A 171 11.69 3.28 -15.36
C VAL A 171 10.27 2.74 -15.59
N LEU A 172 9.85 2.56 -16.85
CA LEU A 172 8.48 2.09 -17.15
C LEU A 172 8.13 0.75 -16.50
N ALA A 173 9.14 -0.12 -16.30
CA ALA A 173 8.96 -1.41 -15.62
C ALA A 173 8.59 -1.28 -14.13
N ASP A 174 8.84 -0.13 -13.49
CA ASP A 174 8.47 0.11 -12.10
C ASP A 174 6.98 0.46 -11.93
N PHE A 175 6.30 0.75 -13.05
CA PHE A 175 4.87 1.05 -13.08
C PHE A 175 4.04 -0.16 -13.49
N ASP A 176 2.74 -0.08 -13.22
CA ASP A 176 1.74 -1.07 -13.63
C ASP A 176 0.35 -0.42 -13.73
N ILE A 177 -0.63 -1.16 -14.23
CA ILE A 177 -2.04 -0.79 -14.17
C ILE A 177 -2.89 -1.99 -13.75
N PHE A 178 -4.09 -1.74 -13.24
CA PHE A 178 -5.09 -2.78 -12.97
C PHE A 178 -5.66 -3.31 -14.29
N PRO A 179 -5.40 -4.60 -14.63
CA PRO A 179 -5.85 -5.18 -15.89
C PRO A 179 -7.34 -5.55 -15.87
N GLU A 180 -7.91 -5.77 -17.05
CA GLU A 180 -9.26 -6.30 -17.21
C GLU A 180 -9.21 -7.72 -17.81
N PRO A 181 -9.15 -8.80 -17.00
CA PRO A 181 -8.98 -10.18 -17.46
C PRO A 181 -10.27 -10.74 -18.08
N SER A 182 -10.65 -10.22 -19.26
CA SER A 182 -11.93 -10.51 -19.95
C SER A 182 -12.22 -11.99 -20.24
N ASN A 183 -11.20 -12.83 -20.28
CA ASN A 183 -11.27 -14.28 -20.44
C ASN A 183 -11.57 -15.03 -19.13
N SER A 184 -11.53 -14.36 -17.98
CA SER A 184 -11.91 -14.94 -16.68
C SER A 184 -13.42 -15.01 -16.50
N SER A 185 -13.90 -16.17 -16.04
CA SER A 185 -15.31 -16.37 -15.72
C SER A 185 -15.79 -15.54 -14.51
N THR A 186 -14.92 -15.30 -13.52
CA THR A 186 -15.27 -14.51 -12.33
C THR A 186 -15.30 -13.02 -12.66
N TRP A 187 -14.38 -12.55 -13.51
CA TRP A 187 -14.44 -11.21 -14.10
C TRP A 187 -15.72 -10.98 -14.89
N GLN A 188 -16.09 -11.90 -15.79
CA GLN A 188 -17.34 -11.80 -16.55
C GLN A 188 -18.58 -11.76 -15.65
N ALA A 189 -18.58 -12.52 -14.56
CA ALA A 189 -19.64 -12.47 -13.56
C ALA A 189 -19.68 -11.13 -12.81
N ALA A 190 -18.52 -10.56 -12.48
CA ALA A 190 -18.40 -9.23 -11.89
C ALA A 190 -18.89 -8.13 -12.85
N GLN A 191 -18.50 -8.18 -14.13
CA GLN A 191 -18.99 -7.25 -15.16
C GLN A 191 -20.51 -7.32 -15.31
N LYS A 192 -21.08 -8.53 -15.31
CA LYS A 192 -22.53 -8.71 -15.39
C LYS A 192 -23.24 -8.09 -14.18
N TYR A 193 -22.69 -8.26 -12.98
CA TYR A 193 -23.19 -7.64 -11.76
C TYR A 193 -23.17 -6.10 -11.88
N VAL A 194 -22.01 -5.53 -12.23
CA VAL A 194 -21.83 -4.06 -12.36
C VAL A 194 -22.75 -3.48 -13.44
N THR A 195 -22.86 -4.15 -14.59
CA THR A 195 -23.70 -3.69 -15.70
C THR A 195 -25.18 -3.71 -15.35
N ALA A 196 -25.64 -4.70 -14.58
CA ALA A 196 -27.05 -4.83 -14.21
C ALA A 196 -27.55 -3.74 -13.26
N THR A 197 -26.64 -3.14 -12.47
CA THR A 197 -26.99 -2.14 -11.45
C THR A 197 -26.27 -0.80 -11.66
N ALA A 198 -25.74 -0.56 -12.85
CA ALA A 198 -25.09 0.69 -13.24
C ALA A 198 -26.05 1.88 -13.08
N GLY A 199 -25.66 2.87 -12.27
CA GLY A 199 -26.51 4.03 -11.99
C GLY A 199 -26.17 5.31 -12.78
N GLY A 200 -25.19 5.24 -13.69
CA GLY A 200 -24.81 6.30 -14.62
C GLY A 200 -24.95 5.86 -16.08
N GLY A 201 -24.11 6.41 -16.97
CA GLY A 201 -24.02 5.91 -18.36
C GLY A 201 -23.62 4.43 -18.42
N ALA A 202 -23.83 3.77 -19.58
CA ALA A 202 -23.50 2.35 -19.74
C ALA A 202 -22.00 2.10 -19.43
N PRO A 203 -21.66 1.04 -18.66
CA PRO A 203 -20.27 0.66 -18.46
C PRO A 203 -19.57 0.34 -19.78
N VAL A 204 -18.36 0.86 -19.94
CA VAL A 204 -17.45 0.56 -21.04
C VAL A 204 -16.15 0.06 -20.43
N PHE A 205 -15.76 -1.14 -20.86
CA PHE A 205 -14.57 -1.84 -20.41
C PHE A 205 -13.52 -1.78 -21.51
N HIS A 206 -12.25 -1.78 -21.11
CA HIS A 206 -11.10 -1.58 -21.98
C HIS A 206 -10.10 -2.74 -21.90
N PRO A 207 -10.51 -3.99 -22.22
CA PRO A 207 -9.63 -5.15 -22.19
C PRO A 207 -8.50 -5.10 -23.23
N GLU A 208 -8.53 -4.13 -24.15
CA GLU A 208 -7.46 -3.83 -25.09
C GLU A 208 -6.27 -3.09 -24.46
N ILE A 209 -6.44 -2.41 -23.31
CA ILE A 209 -5.36 -1.74 -22.58
C ILE A 209 -4.68 -2.78 -21.68
N ILE A 210 -3.82 -3.59 -22.29
CA ILE A 210 -3.18 -4.74 -21.64
C ILE A 210 -1.78 -4.35 -21.16
N PRO A 211 -1.46 -4.50 -19.85
CA PRO A 211 -0.10 -4.34 -19.34
C PRO A 211 0.94 -5.08 -20.18
N GLY A 212 2.07 -4.45 -20.49
CA GLY A 212 3.15 -5.06 -21.28
C GLY A 212 2.87 -5.19 -22.78
N ARG A 213 1.77 -4.62 -23.30
CA ARG A 213 1.48 -4.55 -24.74
C ARG A 213 1.42 -3.12 -25.25
N GLN A 214 1.65 -2.98 -26.56
CA GLN A 214 1.45 -1.70 -27.24
C GLN A 214 -0.04 -1.39 -27.35
N TRP A 215 -0.41 -0.18 -26.97
CA TRP A 215 -1.75 0.35 -27.15
C TRP A 215 -1.68 1.70 -27.85
N THR A 216 -2.55 1.91 -28.84
CA THR A 216 -2.64 3.17 -29.58
C THR A 216 -3.78 3.99 -29.02
N ASP A 217 -3.45 5.16 -28.49
CA ASP A 217 -4.44 6.10 -27.98
C ASP A 217 -5.35 6.57 -29.13
N PRO A 218 -6.67 6.32 -29.07
CA PRO A 218 -7.58 6.71 -30.13
C PRO A 218 -7.69 8.23 -30.30
N VAL A 219 -7.32 9.03 -29.30
CA VAL A 219 -7.39 10.49 -29.33
C VAL A 219 -6.12 11.07 -29.95
N THR A 220 -4.95 10.78 -29.38
CA THR A 220 -3.67 11.36 -29.86
C THR A 220 -3.06 10.61 -31.04
N LYS A 221 -3.51 9.38 -31.30
CA LYS A 221 -2.93 8.43 -32.26
C LYS A 221 -1.52 7.95 -31.93
N MET A 222 -1.02 8.22 -30.73
CA MET A 222 0.28 7.73 -30.29
C MET A 222 0.19 6.30 -29.74
N SER A 223 1.13 5.46 -30.15
CA SER A 223 1.28 4.10 -29.60
C SER A 223 2.29 4.12 -28.46
N ASN A 224 1.88 3.59 -27.31
CA ASN A 224 2.72 3.51 -26.12
C ASN A 224 2.65 2.09 -25.54
N LEU A 225 3.76 1.64 -24.96
CA LEU A 225 3.76 0.43 -24.16
C LEU A 225 2.99 0.70 -22.87
N VAL A 226 1.93 -0.06 -22.62
CA VAL A 226 1.21 -0.03 -21.35
C VAL A 226 2.13 -0.61 -20.27
N PRO A 227 2.36 0.06 -19.12
CA PRO A 227 3.24 -0.45 -18.08
C PRO A 227 2.71 -1.74 -17.46
N GLY A 228 3.61 -2.53 -16.89
CA GLY A 228 3.30 -3.85 -16.32
C GLY A 228 3.56 -5.03 -17.26
N SER A 229 2.86 -6.15 -17.05
CA SER A 229 3.13 -7.41 -17.75
C SER A 229 1.86 -8.15 -18.21
N ASP A 230 1.88 -8.68 -19.43
CA ASP A 230 0.79 -9.51 -19.98
C ASP A 230 0.89 -10.99 -19.57
N TYR A 231 1.74 -11.31 -18.59
CA TYR A 231 2.01 -12.68 -18.19
C TYR A 231 0.76 -13.41 -17.69
N PHE A 232 -0.15 -12.73 -16.98
CA PHE A 232 -1.44 -13.30 -16.56
C PHE A 232 -2.28 -13.78 -17.75
N LEU A 233 -2.31 -13.03 -18.86
CA LEU A 233 -3.00 -13.46 -20.08
C LEU A 233 -2.31 -14.65 -20.73
N LYS A 234 -0.98 -14.66 -20.79
CA LYS A 234 -0.20 -15.79 -21.34
C LYS A 234 -0.43 -17.08 -20.56
N GLN A 235 -0.65 -16.97 -19.24
CA GLN A 235 -0.99 -18.09 -18.37
C GLN A 235 -2.49 -18.38 -18.30
N ASN A 236 -3.33 -17.58 -18.97
CA ASN A 236 -4.79 -17.62 -18.90
C ASN A 236 -5.31 -17.61 -17.45
N ARG A 237 -4.81 -16.67 -16.65
CA ARG A 237 -5.13 -16.50 -15.24
C ARG A 237 -5.83 -15.17 -14.98
N ASP A 238 -6.52 -15.15 -13.85
CA ASP A 238 -7.17 -13.97 -13.30
C ASP A 238 -6.35 -13.47 -12.10
N PRO A 239 -5.71 -12.30 -12.19
CA PRO A 239 -4.91 -11.75 -11.08
C PRO A 239 -5.70 -11.56 -9.78
N TYR A 240 -7.00 -11.29 -9.87
CA TYR A 240 -7.85 -11.06 -8.70
C TYR A 240 -8.22 -12.37 -7.99
N GLN A 241 -8.36 -13.45 -8.76
CA GLN A 241 -8.44 -14.81 -8.22
C GLN A 241 -7.10 -15.25 -7.60
N ASP A 242 -5.99 -14.94 -8.27
CA ASP A 242 -4.64 -15.28 -7.83
C ASP A 242 -4.27 -14.61 -6.52
N LEU A 243 -4.70 -13.36 -6.31
CA LEU A 243 -4.58 -12.65 -5.05
C LEU A 243 -5.22 -13.43 -3.89
N VAL A 244 -6.43 -13.96 -4.10
CA VAL A 244 -7.16 -14.73 -3.07
C VAL A 244 -6.50 -16.09 -2.81
N TYR A 245 -6.05 -16.78 -3.85
CA TYR A 245 -5.31 -18.03 -3.69
C TYR A 245 -3.99 -17.84 -2.94
N LEU A 246 -3.22 -16.79 -3.29
CA LEU A 246 -1.99 -16.46 -2.59
C LEU A 246 -2.28 -16.14 -1.13
N GLY A 247 -3.31 -15.32 -0.87
CA GLY A 247 -3.70 -14.98 0.49
C GLY A 247 -4.08 -16.22 1.31
N LYS A 248 -4.80 -17.17 0.72
CA LYS A 248 -5.12 -18.46 1.35
C LYS A 248 -3.87 -19.26 1.66
N ASP A 249 -2.96 -19.40 0.70
CA ASP A 249 -1.78 -20.26 0.84
C ASP A 249 -0.71 -19.67 1.77
N LEU A 250 -0.64 -18.34 1.90
CA LEU A 250 0.13 -17.63 2.93
C LEU A 250 -0.56 -17.64 4.30
N GLY A 251 -1.85 -17.95 4.36
CA GLY A 251 -2.65 -17.93 5.59
C GLY A 251 -3.03 -16.53 6.07
N LEU A 252 -3.21 -15.58 5.15
CA LEU A 252 -3.56 -14.19 5.47
C LEU A 252 -4.98 -14.05 6.04
N ALA A 253 -5.17 -13.02 6.87
CA ALA A 253 -6.46 -12.61 7.38
C ALA A 253 -7.30 -11.92 6.29
N GLY A 254 -6.64 -11.25 5.36
CA GLY A 254 -7.32 -10.54 4.27
C GLY A 254 -6.41 -10.14 3.12
N VAL A 255 -7.03 -9.52 2.12
CA VAL A 255 -6.37 -8.87 0.99
C VAL A 255 -6.89 -7.44 0.88
N ASP A 256 -6.08 -6.56 0.32
CA ASP A 256 -6.33 -5.13 0.21
C ASP A 256 -6.10 -4.69 -1.23
N VAL A 257 -7.01 -3.88 -1.78
CA VAL A 257 -6.88 -3.29 -3.11
C VAL A 257 -6.57 -1.81 -2.96
N ASP A 258 -5.35 -1.42 -3.30
CA ASP A 258 -4.89 -0.04 -3.29
C ASP A 258 -4.98 0.54 -4.71
N TYR A 259 -6.16 1.04 -5.05
CA TYR A 259 -6.49 1.49 -6.41
C TYR A 259 -6.24 3.01 -6.55
N GLU A 260 -5.22 3.37 -7.34
CA GLU A 260 -4.78 4.76 -7.52
C GLU A 260 -4.75 5.23 -8.99
N GLU A 261 -5.56 4.63 -9.88
CA GLU A 261 -5.58 4.99 -11.31
C GLU A 261 -6.30 6.32 -11.61
N MET A 262 -5.76 7.44 -11.13
CA MET A 262 -6.29 8.78 -11.38
C MET A 262 -6.38 9.09 -12.88
N TRP A 263 -5.42 8.61 -13.66
CA TRP A 263 -5.42 8.73 -15.12
C TRP A 263 -6.67 8.11 -15.76
N HIS A 264 -7.22 7.03 -15.20
CA HIS A 264 -8.42 6.41 -15.73
C HIS A 264 -9.63 7.31 -15.53
N ALA A 265 -9.74 7.94 -14.34
CA ALA A 265 -10.77 8.93 -14.06
C ALA A 265 -10.67 10.15 -14.98
N ASP A 266 -9.47 10.67 -15.22
CA ASP A 266 -9.28 11.86 -16.05
C ASP A 266 -9.44 11.58 -17.55
N TYR A 267 -9.04 10.40 -18.02
CA TYR A 267 -9.19 9.99 -19.42
C TYR A 267 -10.65 9.70 -19.79
N TYR A 268 -11.38 8.97 -18.91
CA TYR A 268 -12.77 8.57 -19.16
C TYR A 268 -13.81 9.46 -18.46
N LYS A 269 -13.43 10.66 -18.03
CA LYS A 269 -14.37 11.62 -17.46
C LYS A 269 -15.44 12.01 -18.48
N ALA A 270 -16.67 12.21 -18.01
CA ALA A 270 -17.79 12.66 -18.82
C ALA A 270 -18.34 14.00 -18.31
N GLY A 271 -18.67 14.90 -19.24
CA GLY A 271 -19.18 16.24 -18.95
C GLY A 271 -18.70 17.28 -19.97
N ALA A 272 -19.03 18.56 -19.75
CA ALA A 272 -18.54 19.66 -20.57
C ALA A 272 -17.00 19.77 -20.49
N SER A 273 -16.33 20.32 -21.50
CA SER A 273 -14.87 20.47 -21.52
C SER A 273 -14.31 21.35 -20.40
N THR A 274 -15.16 22.16 -19.78
CA THR A 274 -14.81 23.00 -18.63
C THR A 274 -15.10 22.32 -17.29
N GLY A 275 -15.74 21.15 -17.23
CA GLY A 275 -16.22 20.56 -15.98
C GLY A 275 -17.43 21.29 -15.39
N PRO A 276 -17.91 20.86 -14.20
CA PRO A 276 -17.41 19.72 -13.43
C PRO A 276 -17.84 18.38 -14.07
N TRP A 277 -17.00 17.35 -13.92
CA TRP A 277 -17.16 16.05 -14.57
C TRP A 277 -17.65 14.94 -13.63
N THR A 278 -18.10 13.86 -14.26
CA THR A 278 -18.34 12.55 -13.64
C THR A 278 -17.26 11.55 -14.05
N SER A 279 -16.92 10.61 -13.17
CA SER A 279 -15.90 9.55 -13.37
C SER A 279 -16.53 8.15 -13.37
N TYR A 280 -17.77 8.02 -13.85
CA TYR A 280 -18.56 6.79 -13.74
C TYR A 280 -17.88 5.54 -14.31
N GLN A 281 -17.12 5.67 -15.40
CA GLN A 281 -16.37 4.55 -15.96
C GLN A 281 -15.31 4.01 -14.98
N THR A 282 -14.65 4.90 -14.23
CA THR A 282 -13.72 4.49 -13.16
C THR A 282 -14.46 3.84 -11.99
N VAL A 283 -15.67 4.31 -11.65
CA VAL A 283 -16.52 3.63 -10.64
C VAL A 283 -16.80 2.20 -11.08
N TYR A 284 -17.14 1.98 -12.36
CA TYR A 284 -17.45 0.65 -12.87
C TYR A 284 -16.24 -0.26 -12.93
N LYS A 285 -15.09 0.23 -13.40
CA LYS A 285 -13.84 -0.53 -13.40
C LYS A 285 -13.49 -0.96 -11.98
N TYR A 286 -13.46 -0.02 -11.04
CA TYR A 286 -13.17 -0.28 -9.64
C TYR A 286 -14.16 -1.29 -9.01
N ALA A 287 -15.47 -1.07 -9.17
CA ALA A 287 -16.49 -1.96 -8.62
C ALA A 287 -16.40 -3.37 -9.21
N THR A 288 -15.99 -3.51 -10.47
CA THR A 288 -15.79 -4.81 -11.12
C THR A 288 -14.61 -5.55 -10.51
N ILE A 289 -13.46 -4.87 -10.32
CA ILE A 289 -12.28 -5.42 -9.65
C ILE A 289 -12.65 -5.95 -8.26
N MET A 290 -13.31 -5.13 -7.45
CA MET A 290 -13.71 -5.53 -6.10
C MET A 290 -14.72 -6.66 -6.09
N ARG A 291 -15.67 -6.65 -7.03
CA ARG A 291 -16.65 -7.73 -7.13
C ARG A 291 -15.99 -9.04 -7.54
N ASP A 292 -14.99 -9.00 -8.41
CA ASP A 292 -14.23 -10.17 -8.81
C ASP A 292 -13.46 -10.77 -7.61
N VAL A 293 -12.76 -9.92 -6.85
CA VAL A 293 -12.10 -10.35 -5.59
C VAL A 293 -13.14 -10.92 -4.61
N GLN A 294 -14.29 -10.28 -4.43
CA GLN A 294 -15.36 -10.76 -3.55
C GLN A 294 -15.87 -12.15 -3.97
N ILE A 295 -16.16 -12.36 -5.26
CA ILE A 295 -16.60 -13.66 -5.80
C ILE A 295 -15.55 -14.73 -5.50
N ASN A 296 -14.27 -14.41 -5.71
CA ASN A 296 -13.18 -15.33 -5.44
C ASN A 296 -13.00 -15.63 -3.94
N ILE A 297 -13.13 -14.63 -3.06
CA ILE A 297 -13.14 -14.84 -1.59
C ILE A 297 -14.24 -15.82 -1.20
N GLN A 298 -15.48 -15.59 -1.67
CA GLN A 298 -16.63 -16.44 -1.36
C GLN A 298 -16.44 -17.89 -1.83
N ALA A 299 -15.70 -18.11 -2.93
CA ALA A 299 -15.44 -19.44 -3.48
C ALA A 299 -14.23 -20.15 -2.84
N ILE A 300 -13.15 -19.42 -2.55
CA ILE A 300 -11.83 -19.99 -2.25
C ILE A 300 -11.53 -19.99 -0.76
N GLN A 301 -11.87 -18.89 -0.06
CA GLN A 301 -11.63 -18.68 1.36
C GLN A 301 -12.69 -17.74 1.96
N PRO A 302 -13.89 -18.24 2.28
CA PRO A 302 -15.04 -17.40 2.67
C PRO A 302 -14.82 -16.52 3.92
N SER A 303 -13.86 -16.87 4.77
CA SER A 303 -13.50 -16.08 5.96
C SER A 303 -12.51 -14.95 5.69
N MET A 304 -11.94 -14.86 4.48
CA MET A 304 -10.95 -13.84 4.13
C MET A 304 -11.59 -12.45 4.12
N LYS A 305 -10.92 -11.48 4.73
CA LYS A 305 -11.33 -10.09 4.72
C LYS A 305 -10.92 -9.39 3.43
N LEU A 306 -11.71 -8.43 3.00
CA LEU A 306 -11.41 -7.55 1.87
C LEU A 306 -11.32 -6.11 2.36
N GLY A 307 -10.14 -5.51 2.21
CA GLY A 307 -9.87 -4.10 2.47
C GLY A 307 -9.63 -3.34 1.17
N THR A 308 -9.57 -2.02 1.30
CA THR A 308 -9.10 -1.18 0.19
C THR A 308 -8.54 0.13 0.72
N ALA A 309 -7.45 0.61 0.10
CA ALA A 309 -7.02 1.99 0.27
C ALA A 309 -7.89 2.90 -0.61
N ALA A 310 -8.43 3.96 -0.01
CA ALA A 310 -9.44 4.82 -0.59
C ALA A 310 -8.94 6.27 -0.67
N SER A 311 -9.19 6.96 -1.77
CA SER A 311 -8.88 8.39 -1.88
C SER A 311 -9.61 9.26 -0.83
N ALA A 312 -8.97 10.32 -0.34
CA ALA A 312 -9.58 11.28 0.58
C ALA A 312 -10.92 11.84 0.05
N ALA A 313 -10.95 12.25 -1.21
CA ALA A 313 -12.11 12.86 -1.84
C ALA A 313 -13.21 11.86 -2.26
N GLY A 314 -12.98 10.54 -2.18
CA GLY A 314 -13.88 9.58 -2.81
C GLY A 314 -15.25 9.43 -2.14
N GLY A 315 -15.42 9.91 -0.90
CA GLY A 315 -16.71 9.98 -0.20
C GLY A 315 -17.58 11.19 -0.56
N LEU A 316 -17.06 12.14 -1.34
CA LEU A 316 -17.82 13.32 -1.77
C LEU A 316 -18.87 12.95 -2.82
N SER A 317 -20.08 13.49 -2.68
CA SER A 317 -21.18 13.25 -3.63
C SER A 317 -21.17 14.20 -4.84
N THR A 318 -20.36 15.25 -4.79
CA THR A 318 -20.37 16.32 -5.80
C THR A 318 -19.50 15.99 -7.01
N ASN A 319 -19.85 16.58 -8.15
CA ASN A 319 -19.00 16.56 -9.33
C ASN A 319 -17.69 17.34 -9.07
N TRP A 320 -16.73 17.15 -9.95
CA TRP A 320 -15.34 17.50 -9.68
C TRP A 320 -14.58 18.02 -10.90
N TRP A 321 -13.41 18.60 -10.68
CA TRP A 321 -12.54 19.29 -11.62
C TRP A 321 -11.20 18.55 -11.90
N GLY A 322 -11.08 17.25 -11.58
CA GLY A 322 -9.90 16.42 -11.91
C GLY A 322 -8.76 16.41 -10.87
N GLY A 323 -7.85 15.41 -10.93
CA GLY A 323 -6.64 15.29 -10.08
C GLY A 323 -6.66 14.44 -8.77
N ASN A 324 -7.46 13.37 -8.66
CA ASN A 324 -7.70 12.43 -7.55
C ASN A 324 -8.74 11.35 -7.96
N LEU A 325 -9.28 10.56 -7.03
CA LEU A 325 -10.41 9.69 -7.30
C LEU A 325 -11.62 10.21 -6.52
N LYS A 326 -12.19 11.37 -6.88
CA LYS A 326 -13.38 11.91 -6.18
C LYS A 326 -14.59 11.06 -6.51
N ASN A 327 -15.52 10.97 -5.57
CA ASN A 327 -16.84 10.32 -5.67
C ASN A 327 -16.89 8.82 -6.05
N ILE A 328 -15.77 8.17 -6.36
CA ILE A 328 -15.66 6.72 -6.62
C ILE A 328 -16.36 5.90 -5.53
N TRP A 329 -16.06 6.18 -4.27
CA TRP A 329 -16.60 5.42 -3.15
C TRP A 329 -18.05 5.76 -2.87
N TYR A 330 -18.41 7.04 -3.00
CA TYR A 330 -19.79 7.49 -2.92
C TYR A 330 -20.67 6.74 -3.93
N PHE A 331 -20.28 6.69 -5.21
CA PHE A 331 -21.04 5.98 -6.23
C PHE A 331 -20.94 4.46 -6.10
N THR A 332 -19.81 3.92 -5.65
CA THR A 332 -19.70 2.49 -5.34
C THR A 332 -20.68 2.10 -4.23
N TYR A 333 -20.76 2.86 -3.14
CA TYR A 333 -21.75 2.64 -2.09
C TYR A 333 -23.18 2.82 -2.58
N LYS A 334 -23.44 3.87 -3.37
CA LYS A 334 -24.78 4.20 -3.87
C LYS A 334 -25.33 3.13 -4.83
N TRP A 335 -24.50 2.59 -5.71
CA TRP A 335 -24.93 1.67 -6.77
C TRP A 335 -24.71 0.19 -6.41
N TYR A 336 -23.72 -0.09 -5.56
CA TYR A 336 -23.31 -1.44 -5.15
C TYR A 336 -23.20 -1.54 -3.63
N PRO A 337 -24.28 -1.25 -2.86
CA PRO A 337 -24.20 -1.16 -1.40
C PRO A 337 -23.82 -2.48 -0.73
N ASP A 338 -24.18 -3.63 -1.28
CA ASP A 338 -23.74 -4.95 -0.78
C ASP A 338 -22.24 -5.15 -0.94
N LEU A 339 -21.67 -4.73 -2.08
CA LEU A 339 -20.23 -4.76 -2.31
C LEU A 339 -19.49 -3.84 -1.34
N TYR A 340 -19.94 -2.59 -1.18
CA TYR A 340 -19.35 -1.67 -0.21
C TYR A 340 -19.43 -2.20 1.22
N ASN A 341 -20.60 -2.72 1.62
CA ASN A 341 -20.79 -3.24 2.97
C ASN A 341 -19.95 -4.50 3.22
N PHE A 342 -19.66 -5.32 2.21
CA PHE A 342 -18.75 -6.47 2.34
C PHE A 342 -17.33 -6.04 2.74
N VAL A 343 -16.86 -4.90 2.21
CA VAL A 343 -15.55 -4.32 2.51
C VAL A 343 -15.57 -3.58 3.86
N ALA A 344 -16.65 -2.86 4.15
CA ALA A 344 -16.72 -1.90 5.25
C ALA A 344 -17.30 -2.44 6.56
N LYS A 345 -18.05 -3.55 6.53
CA LYS A 345 -18.83 -4.06 7.68
C LYS A 345 -18.87 -5.59 7.73
N GLY A 346 -19.12 -6.13 8.92
CA GLY A 346 -19.28 -7.57 9.14
C GLY A 346 -17.96 -8.36 9.11
N ALA A 347 -18.09 -9.69 9.04
CA ALA A 347 -16.96 -10.60 9.25
C ALA A 347 -15.84 -10.49 8.19
N ASN A 348 -16.19 -10.12 6.95
CA ASN A 348 -15.25 -9.93 5.85
C ASN A 348 -14.67 -8.51 5.76
N SER A 349 -15.00 -7.62 6.70
CA SER A 349 -14.56 -6.23 6.66
C SER A 349 -13.05 -6.10 6.84
N GLY A 350 -12.33 -5.81 5.76
CA GLY A 350 -10.96 -5.30 5.78
C GLY A 350 -10.89 -3.78 5.89
N GLY A 351 -12.03 -3.10 5.74
CA GLY A 351 -12.17 -1.65 5.91
C GLY A 351 -11.96 -0.86 4.63
N VAL A 352 -12.67 0.26 4.54
CA VAL A 352 -12.41 1.32 3.55
C VAL A 352 -11.42 2.29 4.19
N ASN A 353 -10.15 2.16 3.82
CA ASN A 353 -9.01 2.78 4.49
C ASN A 353 -8.63 4.06 3.74
N VAL A 354 -9.16 5.19 4.20
CA VAL A 354 -9.06 6.45 3.46
C VAL A 354 -7.70 7.11 3.65
N MET A 355 -6.95 7.29 2.56
CA MET A 355 -5.67 7.99 2.48
C MET A 355 -5.89 9.51 2.67
N THR A 356 -6.18 9.93 3.89
CA THR A 356 -6.39 11.33 4.28
C THR A 356 -5.07 12.06 4.56
N TYR A 357 -4.11 11.87 3.67
CA TYR A 357 -2.78 12.47 3.70
C TYR A 357 -2.38 12.83 2.26
N ASP A 358 -1.14 13.27 2.04
CA ASP A 358 -0.74 13.85 0.74
C ASP A 358 -1.69 14.98 0.30
N LEU A 359 -2.05 15.81 1.28
CA LEU A 359 -2.94 16.96 1.13
C LEU A 359 -2.13 18.24 1.05
N SER A 360 -2.68 19.24 0.37
CA SER A 360 -2.05 20.54 0.17
C SER A 360 -2.91 21.65 0.76
N LYS A 361 -2.25 22.69 1.31
CA LYS A 361 -2.93 23.94 1.69
C LYS A 361 -2.91 25.01 0.60
N ASN A 362 -2.46 24.67 -0.61
CA ASN A 362 -2.32 25.62 -1.69
C ASN A 362 -3.71 26.00 -2.26
N GLN A 363 -4.12 27.23 -2.00
CA GLN A 363 -5.39 27.77 -2.48
C GLN A 363 -5.34 28.23 -3.95
N GLN A 364 -4.15 28.40 -4.53
CA GLN A 364 -4.01 28.78 -5.95
C GLN A 364 -4.64 27.73 -6.87
N TYR A 365 -4.59 26.46 -6.49
CA TYR A 365 -5.12 25.35 -7.25
C TYR A 365 -6.34 24.67 -6.60
N HIS A 366 -6.97 25.33 -5.63
CA HIS A 366 -8.15 24.82 -4.91
C HIS A 366 -7.92 23.45 -4.25
N GLU A 367 -6.74 23.22 -3.69
CA GLU A 367 -6.37 21.93 -3.11
C GLU A 367 -6.94 21.72 -1.70
N CYS A 368 -7.23 22.82 -1.00
CA CYS A 368 -8.09 22.78 0.18
C CYS A 368 -9.57 22.66 -0.25
N PRO A 369 -10.40 21.91 0.49
CA PRO A 369 -11.84 21.86 0.26
C PRO A 369 -12.54 23.23 0.24
N ASP A 370 -12.12 24.14 1.12
CA ASP A 370 -12.54 25.55 1.13
C ASP A 370 -11.48 26.44 1.82
N ALA A 371 -11.68 27.75 1.82
CA ALA A 371 -10.76 28.74 2.38
C ALA A 371 -10.51 28.60 3.90
N ASN A 372 -11.44 27.99 4.63
CA ASN A 372 -11.37 27.83 6.09
C ASN A 372 -10.88 26.43 6.51
N THR A 373 -10.69 25.52 5.55
CA THR A 373 -10.36 24.11 5.77
C THR A 373 -9.01 23.79 5.13
N CYS A 374 -7.93 24.26 5.73
CA CYS A 374 -6.59 24.13 5.13
C CYS A 374 -5.53 23.50 6.01
N SER A 375 -5.72 23.38 7.33
CA SER A 375 -4.81 22.55 8.13
C SER A 375 -5.02 21.07 7.83
N LEU A 376 -4.04 20.24 8.16
CA LEU A 376 -4.13 18.79 7.97
C LEU A 376 -5.39 18.22 8.65
N SER A 377 -5.57 18.49 9.94
CA SER A 377 -6.71 18.00 10.73
C SER A 377 -8.05 18.52 10.23
N GLN A 378 -8.13 19.77 9.77
CA GLN A 378 -9.35 20.31 9.18
C GLN A 378 -9.73 19.54 7.89
N GLN A 379 -8.77 19.32 7.00
CA GLN A 379 -9.01 18.59 5.76
C GLN A 379 -9.34 17.11 6.01
N VAL A 380 -8.59 16.43 6.90
CA VAL A 380 -8.90 15.06 7.35
C VAL A 380 -10.35 14.98 7.85
N ASN A 381 -10.74 15.88 8.74
CA ASN A 381 -12.10 15.90 9.29
C ASN A 381 -13.16 16.16 8.22
N TYR A 382 -12.89 17.08 7.27
CA TYR A 382 -13.78 17.33 6.14
C TYR A 382 -14.01 16.08 5.29
N TYR A 383 -12.93 15.42 4.87
CA TYR A 383 -13.00 14.24 4.01
C TYR A 383 -13.67 13.08 4.74
N MET A 384 -13.29 12.79 5.98
CA MET A 384 -13.94 11.74 6.78
C MET A 384 -15.41 12.02 7.05
N LYS A 385 -15.78 13.30 7.24
CA LYS A 385 -17.18 13.71 7.37
C LYS A 385 -17.96 13.43 6.09
N SER A 386 -17.36 13.58 4.91
CA SER A 386 -18.03 13.25 3.64
C SER A 386 -18.45 11.77 3.56
N TYR A 387 -17.63 10.85 4.07
CA TYR A 387 -18.02 9.45 4.20
C TYR A 387 -19.14 9.28 5.24
N ALA A 388 -18.96 9.84 6.43
CA ALA A 388 -19.90 9.69 7.54
C ALA A 388 -21.31 10.24 7.22
N ASP A 389 -21.39 11.43 6.60
CA ASP A 389 -22.65 12.07 6.20
C ASP A 389 -23.45 11.23 5.20
N ASN A 390 -22.76 10.39 4.41
CA ASN A 390 -23.37 9.46 3.46
C ASN A 390 -23.63 8.07 4.07
N GLY A 391 -23.46 7.89 5.39
CA GLY A 391 -23.66 6.61 6.06
C GLY A 391 -22.58 5.56 5.76
N MET A 392 -21.46 6.00 5.20
CA MET A 392 -20.34 5.15 4.79
C MET A 392 -19.36 4.98 5.95
N THR A 393 -19.13 3.73 6.36
CA THR A 393 -18.07 3.39 7.31
C THR A 393 -16.72 3.44 6.61
N ALA A 394 -15.76 4.13 7.22
CA ALA A 394 -14.42 4.35 6.68
C ALA A 394 -13.42 4.61 7.83
N ASN A 395 -12.15 4.31 7.58
CA ASN A 395 -11.04 4.46 8.52
C ASN A 395 -10.12 5.61 8.09
N VAL A 396 -9.55 6.32 9.07
CA VAL A 396 -8.62 7.43 8.84
C VAL A 396 -7.24 6.90 8.44
N GLY A 397 -6.61 7.57 7.48
CA GLY A 397 -5.21 7.35 7.11
C GLY A 397 -4.31 8.46 7.65
N TYR A 398 -3.13 8.09 8.10
CA TYR A 398 -2.09 9.02 8.56
C TYR A 398 -0.82 8.81 7.76
N GLU A 399 -0.11 9.89 7.43
CA GLU A 399 1.21 9.76 6.81
C GLU A 399 2.31 10.15 7.79
N ILE A 400 3.34 9.31 7.84
CA ILE A 400 4.55 9.51 8.62
C ILE A 400 5.59 10.23 7.78
N GLY A 401 6.36 11.11 8.43
CA GLY A 401 7.50 11.75 7.82
C GLY A 401 7.11 12.94 6.93
N ILE A 402 7.91 13.17 5.89
CA ILE A 402 7.62 14.19 4.88
C ILE A 402 6.55 13.63 3.93
N PRO A 403 5.43 14.35 3.70
CA PRO A 403 4.45 13.98 2.69
C PRO A 403 5.07 13.83 1.30
N ALA A 404 4.56 12.91 0.49
CA ALA A 404 4.93 12.82 -0.92
C ALA A 404 4.36 14.01 -1.72
N TYR A 405 3.21 14.54 -1.29
CA TYR A 405 2.51 15.64 -1.95
C TYR A 405 2.18 16.84 -1.02
N PRO A 406 2.29 18.09 -1.52
CA PRO A 406 3.00 18.50 -2.74
C PRO A 406 4.48 18.13 -2.72
N ALA A 407 5.13 18.13 -3.88
CA ALA A 407 6.55 17.80 -3.97
C ALA A 407 7.39 18.81 -3.15
N SER A 408 8.22 18.30 -2.23
CA SER A 408 8.98 19.12 -1.28
C SER A 408 10.03 20.04 -1.93
N ASP A 409 10.43 19.74 -3.16
CA ASP A 409 11.39 20.55 -3.93
C ASP A 409 10.72 21.65 -4.77
N HIS A 410 9.38 21.63 -4.87
CA HIS A 410 8.61 22.59 -5.66
C HIS A 410 7.65 23.44 -4.81
N ASP A 411 6.86 22.81 -3.93
CA ASP A 411 5.88 23.48 -3.07
C ASP A 411 5.98 23.03 -1.60
N PRO A 412 7.17 23.17 -0.96
CA PRO A 412 7.37 22.72 0.42
C PRO A 412 6.53 23.48 1.44
N THR A 413 6.15 24.74 1.14
CA THR A 413 5.43 25.57 2.09
C THR A 413 3.97 25.16 2.21
N ASN A 414 3.41 24.47 1.22
CA ASN A 414 2.04 23.97 1.24
C ASN A 414 1.89 22.50 1.62
N GLN A 415 2.99 21.79 1.92
CA GLN A 415 2.93 20.47 2.53
C GLN A 415 2.24 20.51 3.91
N LEU A 416 1.53 19.42 4.21
CA LEU A 416 0.78 19.23 5.45
C LEU A 416 1.26 17.99 6.21
N PRO A 417 2.47 18.03 6.81
CA PRO A 417 3.00 16.88 7.52
C PRO A 417 2.27 16.63 8.84
N LEU A 418 2.27 15.38 9.29
CA LEU A 418 1.72 15.02 10.61
C LEU A 418 2.63 15.53 11.74
N ILE A 419 2.19 16.59 12.40
CA ILE A 419 2.80 17.13 13.63
C ILE A 419 1.91 16.82 14.84
N GLN A 420 2.45 16.96 16.06
CA GLN A 420 1.74 16.53 17.27
C GLN A 420 0.39 17.24 17.48
N SER A 421 0.28 18.54 17.17
CA SER A 421 -1.00 19.28 17.29
C SER A 421 -2.05 18.79 16.31
N GLU A 422 -1.64 18.44 15.09
CA GLU A 422 -2.53 17.88 14.07
C GLU A 422 -2.99 16.47 14.46
N LEU A 423 -2.06 15.61 14.92
CA LEU A 423 -2.40 14.28 15.41
C LEU A 423 -3.41 14.34 16.57
N THR A 424 -3.16 15.18 17.58
CA THR A 424 -4.10 15.37 18.70
C THR A 424 -5.48 15.81 18.21
N SER A 425 -5.54 16.74 17.23
CA SER A 425 -6.80 17.25 16.69
C SER A 425 -7.56 16.17 15.90
N ILE A 426 -6.86 15.37 15.09
CA ILE A 426 -7.46 14.25 14.36
C ILE A 426 -7.96 13.18 15.34
N LEU A 427 -7.16 12.80 16.34
CA LEU A 427 -7.56 11.80 17.34
C LEU A 427 -8.75 12.25 18.18
N THR A 428 -8.85 13.54 18.48
CA THR A 428 -10.02 14.09 19.19
C THR A 428 -11.30 13.92 18.36
N ALA A 429 -11.21 14.07 17.04
CA ALA A 429 -12.37 13.98 16.16
C ALA A 429 -12.70 12.55 15.68
N GLN A 430 -11.67 11.71 15.47
CA GLN A 430 -11.81 10.41 14.79
C GLN A 430 -11.28 9.21 15.60
N GLY A 431 -10.50 9.45 16.66
CA GLY A 431 -9.57 8.47 17.24
C GLY A 431 -10.19 7.18 17.79
N ALA A 432 -11.46 7.20 18.19
CA ALA A 432 -12.16 5.99 18.66
C ALA A 432 -12.28 4.90 17.58
N LYS A 433 -12.21 5.27 16.30
CA LYS A 433 -12.27 4.33 15.16
C LYS A 433 -10.91 3.70 14.84
N GLY A 434 -9.83 4.26 15.38
CA GLY A 434 -8.47 3.96 14.94
C GLY A 434 -8.19 4.46 13.52
N GLY A 435 -7.39 3.70 12.78
CA GLY A 435 -6.95 4.06 11.45
C GLY A 435 -5.71 3.27 11.03
N PHE A 436 -5.10 3.68 9.93
CA PHE A 436 -3.88 3.09 9.41
C PHE A 436 -2.87 4.17 9.08
N PHE A 437 -1.59 3.81 8.94
CA PHE A 437 -0.57 4.77 8.57
C PHE A 437 0.39 4.29 7.48
N TRP A 438 0.75 5.24 6.62
CA TRP A 438 1.74 5.15 5.56
C TRP A 438 3.02 5.91 5.99
N GLU A 439 4.13 5.26 6.29
CA GLU A 439 4.31 3.82 6.36
C GLU A 439 5.21 3.43 7.55
N LEU A 440 5.19 2.14 7.89
CA LEU A 440 6.10 1.55 8.85
C LEU A 440 7.54 1.74 8.40
N TYR A 441 8.42 2.08 9.35
CA TYR A 441 9.85 2.35 9.12
C TYR A 441 10.16 3.61 8.30
N LYS A 442 9.18 4.43 7.90
CA LYS A 442 9.46 5.77 7.36
C LYS A 442 9.98 6.67 8.50
N PRO A 443 11.13 7.36 8.32
CA PRO A 443 11.65 8.26 9.35
C PRO A 443 10.74 9.48 9.49
N ALA A 444 10.75 10.09 10.68
CA ALA A 444 10.22 11.44 10.84
C ALA A 444 11.00 12.40 9.92
N GLY A 445 10.31 13.33 9.27
CA GLY A 445 10.94 14.27 8.33
C GLY A 445 11.88 15.25 9.02
N ASN A 446 11.48 15.70 10.21
CA ASN A 446 12.25 16.52 11.13
C ASN A 446 11.71 16.32 12.56
N THR A 447 12.27 17.05 13.53
CA THR A 447 11.91 16.95 14.95
C THR A 447 10.50 17.43 15.30
N ALA A 448 9.84 18.18 14.41
CA ALA A 448 8.44 18.60 14.59
C ALA A 448 7.44 17.54 14.12
N ASN A 449 7.86 16.61 13.25
CA ASN A 449 7.01 15.54 12.76
C ASN A 449 6.87 14.44 13.80
N VAL A 450 5.67 13.87 13.90
CA VAL A 450 5.45 12.70 14.76
C VAL A 450 6.11 11.49 14.09
N ASP A 451 6.95 10.79 14.84
CA ASP A 451 7.55 9.54 14.37
C ASP A 451 6.52 8.39 14.37
N VAL A 452 6.81 7.35 13.59
CA VAL A 452 5.92 6.19 13.44
C VAL A 452 5.56 5.51 14.77
N THR A 453 6.48 5.44 15.73
CA THR A 453 6.24 4.76 17.00
C THR A 453 5.29 5.58 17.86
N SER A 454 5.54 6.88 17.97
CA SER A 454 4.68 7.82 18.69
C SER A 454 3.27 7.88 18.09
N ALA A 455 3.15 7.93 16.76
CA ALA A 455 1.86 7.93 16.07
C ALA A 455 1.10 6.62 16.37
N ALA A 456 1.73 5.47 16.16
CA ALA A 456 1.10 4.17 16.37
C ALA A 456 0.65 3.97 17.82
N GLN A 457 1.46 4.35 18.82
CA GLN A 457 1.06 4.28 20.24
C GLN A 457 -0.15 5.15 20.56
N GLN A 458 -0.20 6.39 20.04
CA GLN A 458 -1.30 7.31 20.29
C GLN A 458 -2.59 6.86 19.61
N ILE A 459 -2.52 6.43 18.35
CA ILE A 459 -3.67 5.87 17.61
C ILE A 459 -4.16 4.59 18.31
N CYS A 460 -3.25 3.70 18.71
CA CYS A 460 -3.59 2.47 19.42
C CYS A 460 -4.30 2.75 20.75
N LYS A 461 -3.80 3.69 21.56
CA LYS A 461 -4.45 4.08 22.82
C LYS A 461 -5.84 4.69 22.59
N ALA A 462 -6.01 5.45 21.52
CA ALA A 462 -7.31 6.04 21.17
C ALA A 462 -8.33 4.97 20.72
N ALA A 463 -7.89 4.00 19.93
CA ALA A 463 -8.76 2.98 19.32
C ALA A 463 -9.04 1.78 20.25
N LEU A 464 -7.99 1.27 20.91
CA LEU A 464 -8.03 0.05 21.72
C LEU A 464 -8.07 0.34 23.22
N GLY A 465 -7.99 1.60 23.64
CA GLY A 465 -7.99 2.02 25.03
C GLY A 465 -6.58 2.24 25.60
N ALA A 466 -6.46 3.25 26.46
CA ALA A 466 -5.17 3.73 26.97
C ALA A 466 -4.38 2.69 27.80
N THR A 467 -5.06 1.70 28.38
CA THR A 467 -4.48 0.64 29.20
C THR A 467 -4.17 -0.64 28.42
N THR A 468 -4.46 -0.68 27.11
CA THR A 468 -4.21 -1.87 26.30
C THR A 468 -2.69 -2.13 26.20
N PRO A 469 -2.19 -3.28 26.67
CA PRO A 469 -0.74 -3.50 26.87
C PRO A 469 0.12 -3.22 25.64
N ARG A 470 -0.31 -3.67 24.45
CA ARG A 470 0.43 -3.46 23.19
C ARG A 470 0.53 -2.00 22.75
N CYS A 471 -0.38 -1.15 23.19
CA CYS A 471 -0.36 0.27 22.82
C CYS A 471 0.73 1.06 23.56
N SER A 472 1.38 0.46 24.55
CA SER A 472 2.48 1.08 25.29
C SER A 472 3.82 0.98 24.55
N GLY A 473 4.05 -0.07 23.77
CA GLY A 473 5.37 -0.39 23.20
C GLY A 473 6.46 -0.60 24.26
N VAL A 474 6.08 -0.92 25.50
CA VAL A 474 7.00 -1.11 26.64
C VAL A 474 7.60 -2.51 26.64
N TYR A 475 8.89 -2.58 26.96
CA TYR A 475 9.62 -3.82 27.21
C TYR A 475 10.11 -3.85 28.67
N ASN A 476 9.79 -4.91 29.39
CA ASN A 476 10.18 -5.19 30.77
C ASN A 476 11.39 -6.14 30.84
N SER A 477 11.95 -6.29 32.04
CA SER A 477 13.12 -7.13 32.31
C SER A 477 12.93 -8.55 31.79
N GLY A 478 13.94 -9.06 31.09
CA GLY A 478 13.93 -10.39 30.46
C GLY A 478 13.29 -10.43 29.07
N ASP A 479 12.61 -9.36 28.65
CA ASP A 479 12.04 -9.30 27.30
C ASP A 479 13.13 -9.34 26.23
N LYS A 480 12.90 -10.14 25.20
CA LYS A 480 13.84 -10.30 24.10
C LYS A 480 13.28 -9.66 22.83
N VAL A 481 14.13 -8.94 22.11
CA VAL A 481 13.80 -8.31 20.83
C VAL A 481 14.88 -8.63 19.81
N SER A 482 14.52 -8.61 18.52
CA SER A 482 15.47 -8.64 17.41
C SER A 482 15.57 -7.24 16.80
N TYR A 483 16.79 -6.75 16.61
CA TYR A 483 17.05 -5.48 15.93
C TYR A 483 18.33 -5.58 15.11
N GLN A 484 18.29 -5.17 13.84
CA GLN A 484 19.44 -5.23 12.92
C GLN A 484 20.15 -6.60 12.88
N GLY A 485 19.39 -7.70 12.90
CA GLY A 485 19.91 -9.07 12.86
C GLY A 485 20.49 -9.61 14.17
N ARG A 486 20.45 -8.83 15.26
CA ARG A 486 20.95 -9.21 16.59
C ARG A 486 19.82 -9.35 17.60
N GLN A 487 20.00 -10.20 18.60
CA GLN A 487 19.07 -10.35 19.72
C GLN A 487 19.48 -9.47 20.89
N TYR A 488 18.52 -8.81 21.52
CA TYR A 488 18.74 -7.99 22.71
C TYR A 488 17.81 -8.43 23.83
N THR A 489 18.29 -8.40 25.07
CA THR A 489 17.48 -8.60 26.29
C THR A 489 17.32 -7.26 27.03
N CYS A 490 16.08 -6.88 27.33
CA CYS A 490 15.78 -5.75 28.20
C CYS A 490 16.18 -6.09 29.64
N GLN A 491 17.01 -5.26 30.26
CA GLN A 491 17.55 -5.48 31.60
C GLN A 491 16.57 -5.05 32.70
N TRP A 492 15.77 -4.00 32.47
CA TRP A 492 14.79 -3.50 33.45
C TRP A 492 13.49 -3.05 32.79
N TRP A 493 13.47 -1.88 32.18
CA TRP A 493 12.30 -1.27 31.55
C TRP A 493 12.82 -0.39 30.42
N SER A 494 12.20 -0.49 29.25
CA SER A 494 12.53 0.30 28.08
C SER A 494 11.29 0.68 27.30
N GLN A 495 11.27 1.93 26.84
CA GLN A 495 10.31 2.45 25.88
C GLN A 495 11.05 3.40 24.95
N ASN A 496 10.87 3.23 23.64
CA ASN A 496 11.46 4.08 22.61
C ASN A 496 13.01 4.18 22.66
N ASN A 497 13.71 3.24 23.31
CA ASN A 497 15.18 3.19 23.27
C ASN A 497 15.65 2.27 22.13
N VAL A 498 16.58 2.77 21.31
CA VAL A 498 17.20 1.99 20.23
C VAL A 498 18.15 0.95 20.83
N PRO A 499 18.00 -0.36 20.53
CA PRO A 499 18.83 -1.41 21.16
C PRO A 499 20.34 -1.26 20.94
N THR A 500 20.77 -0.66 19.82
CA THR A 500 22.19 -0.42 19.52
C THR A 500 22.80 0.75 20.28
N ALA A 501 22.00 1.63 20.88
CA ALA A 501 22.50 2.78 21.63
C ALA A 501 22.94 2.44 23.06
N GLY A 502 22.80 1.17 23.49
CA GLY A 502 23.05 0.74 24.86
C GLY A 502 21.92 1.14 25.82
N GLY A 503 22.22 1.19 27.12
CA GLY A 503 21.24 1.50 28.16
C GLY A 503 20.50 0.25 28.66
N PRO A 504 19.16 0.15 28.51
CA PRO A 504 18.39 -0.98 29.04
C PRO A 504 18.60 -2.28 28.26
N TRP A 505 19.38 -2.28 27.18
CA TRP A 505 19.51 -3.41 26.28
C TRP A 505 20.88 -4.09 26.39
N THR A 506 20.87 -5.39 26.62
CA THR A 506 22.05 -6.26 26.50
C THR A 506 22.01 -6.99 25.17
N ASP A 507 23.05 -6.82 24.36
CA ASP A 507 23.24 -7.55 23.11
C ASP A 507 23.64 -9.01 23.41
N ASN A 508 22.80 -9.95 22.97
CA ASN A 508 23.00 -11.39 23.13
C ASN A 508 23.69 -12.03 21.92
N GLY A 509 24.10 -11.24 20.92
CA GLY A 509 24.72 -11.71 19.68
C GLY A 509 23.74 -11.86 18.52
N ALA A 510 24.20 -12.50 17.44
CA ALA A 510 23.41 -12.72 16.24
C ALA A 510 22.20 -13.63 16.52
N CYS A 511 21.08 -13.38 15.83
CA CYS A 511 19.92 -14.27 15.92
C CYS A 511 20.28 -15.69 15.46
N SER A 512 20.03 -16.70 16.29
CA SER A 512 20.14 -18.11 15.88
C SER A 512 19.02 -18.44 14.87
N GLY A 513 19.39 -18.94 13.70
CA GLY A 513 18.47 -19.20 12.58
C GLY A 513 18.47 -18.16 11.46
N GLY A 514 19.39 -17.17 11.47
CA GLY A 514 19.71 -16.44 10.25
C GLY A 514 20.30 -17.39 9.19
N PRO A 515 20.08 -17.17 7.88
CA PRO A 515 20.77 -17.96 6.88
C PRO A 515 22.27 -17.87 7.17
N THR A 516 22.91 -19.03 7.31
CA THR A 516 24.36 -19.12 7.23
C THR A 516 24.76 -18.36 5.96
N PRO A 517 25.69 -17.39 6.00
CA PRO A 517 26.02 -16.62 4.81
C PRO A 517 26.47 -17.61 3.74
N THR A 518 25.59 -17.82 2.76
CA THR A 518 25.88 -18.72 1.65
C THR A 518 27.01 -18.05 0.89
N PRO A 519 28.18 -18.71 0.70
CA PRO A 519 29.21 -18.17 -0.18
C PRO A 519 28.57 -17.83 -1.52
N GLY A 520 28.73 -16.59 -1.99
CA GLY A 520 28.03 -16.10 -3.17
C GLY A 520 28.19 -17.05 -4.37
N ALA A 521 27.11 -17.32 -5.10
CA ALA A 521 27.22 -18.04 -6.37
C ALA A 521 27.82 -17.12 -7.45
N GLY A 522 28.45 -17.71 -8.47
CA GLY A 522 29.02 -16.96 -9.60
C GLY A 522 30.31 -16.18 -9.25
N SER A 523 30.45 -14.98 -9.81
CA SER A 523 31.62 -14.10 -9.62
C SER A 523 31.86 -13.68 -8.16
N CYS A 524 30.86 -13.84 -7.29
CA CYS A 524 30.91 -13.52 -5.86
C CYS A 524 31.33 -14.70 -4.97
N ALA A 525 31.71 -15.84 -5.57
CA ALA A 525 32.26 -16.98 -4.84
C ALA A 525 33.53 -16.58 -4.08
N GLY A 526 33.50 -16.77 -2.76
CA GLY A 526 34.63 -16.49 -1.87
C GLY A 526 34.77 -15.05 -1.38
N VAL A 527 33.83 -14.15 -1.69
CA VAL A 527 33.83 -12.76 -1.18
C VAL A 527 32.77 -12.60 -0.08
N SER A 528 33.21 -12.27 1.13
CA SER A 528 32.33 -12.10 2.30
C SER A 528 31.35 -10.92 2.13
N PRO A 529 30.12 -10.99 2.68
CA PRO A 529 29.21 -9.85 2.73
C PRO A 529 29.77 -8.67 3.52
N TYR A 530 29.35 -7.45 3.14
CA TYR A 530 29.66 -6.24 3.90
C TYR A 530 29.03 -6.31 5.30
N SER A 531 29.78 -5.85 6.29
CA SER A 531 29.38 -5.69 7.68
C SER A 531 29.81 -4.32 8.17
N SER A 532 28.87 -3.52 8.66
CA SER A 532 29.15 -2.17 9.17
C SER A 532 30.07 -2.17 10.41
N SER A 533 30.15 -3.29 11.15
CA SER A 533 31.02 -3.41 12.33
C SER A 533 32.45 -3.81 11.99
N THR A 534 32.73 -4.24 10.75
CA THR A 534 34.06 -4.70 10.33
C THR A 534 34.84 -3.51 9.75
N ALA A 535 36.08 -3.34 10.22
CA ALA A 535 37.01 -2.39 9.59
C ALA A 535 37.63 -3.02 8.35
N TYR A 536 37.58 -2.32 7.22
CA TYR A 536 38.08 -2.76 5.92
C TYR A 536 39.23 -1.86 5.49
N ASN A 537 40.40 -2.44 5.25
CA ASN A 537 41.53 -1.72 4.68
C ASN A 537 41.31 -1.47 3.17
N GLY A 538 42.00 -0.47 2.60
CA GLY A 538 41.98 -0.22 1.16
C GLY A 538 42.31 -1.47 0.35
N GLY A 539 41.50 -1.76 -0.67
CA GLY A 539 41.56 -2.98 -1.48
C GLY A 539 40.72 -4.15 -0.98
N ALA A 540 40.15 -4.08 0.24
CA ALA A 540 39.25 -5.12 0.75
C ALA A 540 37.98 -5.24 -0.10
N LYS A 541 37.52 -6.47 -0.35
CA LYS A 541 36.33 -6.76 -1.16
C LYS A 541 35.21 -7.30 -0.30
N VAL A 542 34.01 -6.81 -0.55
CA VAL A 542 32.77 -7.25 0.10
C VAL A 542 31.65 -7.44 -0.91
N THR A 543 30.67 -8.29 -0.60
CA THR A 543 29.42 -8.35 -1.37
C THR A 543 28.36 -7.46 -0.71
N TYR A 544 27.69 -6.63 -1.51
CA TYR A 544 26.59 -5.77 -1.06
C TYR A 544 25.65 -5.50 -2.23
N GLY A 545 24.32 -5.59 -2.01
CA GLY A 545 23.32 -5.29 -3.05
C GLY A 545 23.46 -6.06 -4.36
N GLY A 546 24.01 -7.29 -4.34
CA GLY A 546 24.22 -8.11 -5.55
C GLY A 546 25.48 -7.77 -6.37
N PHE A 547 26.39 -6.95 -5.84
CA PHE A 547 27.67 -6.60 -6.48
C PHE A 547 28.84 -6.78 -5.50
N ILE A 548 30.04 -6.94 -6.05
CA ILE A 548 31.30 -6.81 -5.29
C ILE A 548 31.62 -5.33 -5.14
N TYR A 549 31.99 -4.89 -3.95
CA TYR A 549 32.52 -3.56 -3.69
C TYR A 549 33.94 -3.65 -3.17
N THR A 550 34.80 -2.72 -3.60
CA THR A 550 36.20 -2.63 -3.17
C THR A 550 36.42 -1.34 -2.38
N ALA A 551 36.93 -1.45 -1.15
CA ALA A 551 37.26 -0.30 -0.31
C ALA A 551 38.40 0.51 -0.95
N GLN A 552 38.25 1.82 -1.05
CA GLN A 552 39.28 2.71 -1.59
C GLN A 552 40.37 3.05 -0.55
N TRP A 553 39.97 3.15 0.71
CA TRP A 553 40.84 3.40 1.86
C TRP A 553 40.25 2.68 3.09
N TRP A 554 40.87 2.87 4.26
CA TRP A 554 40.35 2.33 5.51
C TRP A 554 38.92 2.84 5.76
N THR A 555 37.97 1.93 5.99
CA THR A 555 36.56 2.28 6.23
C THR A 555 35.90 1.32 7.21
N GLN A 556 35.03 1.84 8.07
CA GLN A 556 34.19 1.09 8.99
C GLN A 556 32.84 1.81 9.13
N GLY A 557 31.74 1.09 9.04
CA GLY A 557 30.39 1.67 9.14
C GLY A 557 29.86 2.40 7.90
N GLU A 558 30.71 2.78 6.95
CA GLU A 558 30.28 3.42 5.69
C GLU A 558 29.74 2.37 4.71
N THR A 559 28.55 2.59 4.17
CA THR A 559 27.82 1.57 3.40
C THR A 559 28.26 1.54 1.92
N PRO A 560 28.52 0.36 1.33
CA PRO A 560 28.84 0.25 -0.09
C PRO A 560 27.68 0.72 -0.98
N GLY A 561 27.99 1.50 -2.02
CA GLY A 561 26.98 2.03 -2.95
C GLY A 561 26.37 3.38 -2.54
N SER A 562 26.62 3.85 -1.32
CA SER A 562 26.25 5.21 -0.89
C SER A 562 27.46 6.08 -0.52
N ALA A 563 28.53 5.49 -0.01
CA ALA A 563 29.74 6.21 0.40
C ALA A 563 30.86 6.12 -0.65
N ALA A 564 31.60 7.23 -0.83
CA ALA A 564 32.76 7.30 -1.74
C ALA A 564 33.90 6.34 -1.34
N ALA A 565 33.90 5.84 -0.11
CA ALA A 565 34.84 4.83 0.37
C ALA A 565 34.76 3.49 -0.40
N TRP A 566 33.69 3.24 -1.17
CA TRP A 566 33.45 1.99 -1.87
C TRP A 566 33.29 2.17 -3.37
N VAL A 567 34.10 1.43 -4.15
CA VAL A 567 33.93 1.35 -5.61
C VAL A 567 33.16 0.09 -5.97
N LYS A 568 32.07 0.28 -6.71
CA LYS A 568 31.22 -0.80 -7.23
C LYS A 568 31.96 -1.59 -8.31
N GLY A 569 31.95 -2.91 -8.17
CA GLY A 569 32.55 -3.89 -9.07
C GLY A 569 31.51 -4.78 -9.74
N ALA A 570 31.92 -6.00 -10.09
CA ALA A 570 31.10 -6.94 -10.85
C ALA A 570 29.81 -7.36 -10.11
N ALA A 571 28.74 -7.58 -10.88
CA ALA A 571 27.50 -8.20 -10.39
C ALA A 571 27.73 -9.68 -10.06
N CYS A 572 27.03 -10.19 -9.05
CA CYS A 572 27.13 -11.56 -8.54
C CYS A 572 26.49 -12.64 -9.43
N SER A 573 26.05 -12.32 -10.66
CA SER A 573 25.36 -13.28 -11.52
C SER A 573 26.28 -14.36 -12.09
N ALA A 574 25.80 -15.61 -12.16
CA ALA A 574 26.37 -16.62 -13.04
C ALA A 574 25.99 -16.28 -14.49
N THR A 575 26.97 -16.25 -15.39
CA THR A 575 26.73 -16.10 -16.83
C THR A 575 25.97 -17.33 -17.33
N LEU A 576 24.64 -17.28 -17.36
CA LEU A 576 23.87 -18.15 -18.25
C LEU A 576 24.23 -17.73 -19.67
N ARG A 577 25.04 -18.55 -20.33
CA ARG A 577 25.30 -18.43 -21.78
C ARG A 577 23.95 -18.40 -22.49
N ARG A 578 23.60 -17.21 -22.97
CA ARG A 578 22.49 -16.91 -23.87
C ARG A 578 22.51 -17.90 -25.04
N ARG A 579 21.69 -18.96 -25.00
CA ARG A 579 21.25 -19.61 -26.24
C ARG A 579 20.13 -18.75 -26.76
N LEU A 580 20.43 -18.04 -27.83
CA LEU A 580 19.42 -17.50 -28.73
C LEU A 580 18.53 -18.66 -29.17
N TYR A 581 17.23 -18.55 -28.93
CA TYR A 581 16.24 -19.30 -29.69
C TYR A 581 15.29 -18.27 -30.30
N ASN A 582 15.18 -18.38 -31.63
CA ASN A 582 14.28 -17.65 -32.50
C ASN A 582 12.82 -17.89 -32.14
#